data_AF-A0AAP0IM99-F1
#
_entry.id   AF-A0AAP0IM99-F1
#
_cell.length_a   1.000
_cell.length_b   1.000
_cell.length_c   1.000
_cell.angle_alpha   90.00
_cell.angle_beta   90.00
_cell.angle_gamma   90.00
#
_symmetry.space_group_name_H-M   'P 1'
#
loop_
_entity.id
_entity.type
_entity.pdbx_description
1 polymer ?
#
loop_
_entity_poly.entity_id
_entity_poly.type
_entity_poly.pdbx_seq_one_letter_code
_entity_poly.pdbx_strand_id
1 'polypeptide(L)'
;MAMPLITNLVLRIVALILLSGAAVIIVTNSAKASVDDAIKFNGSVKTINAYKYGLGTSVFGLIYALVQLPFAIYHVITREPLVLGNELFLTFRFYGDKVVSYLLATGAAAIYGFAVDSKRLIDDLDNLVKKGGRDDLSHLRSKYDRFSIMASLGASLLLLGFICTAVSSVLSSLNLAKKRSGTAEVQLSY
;
A
#
# COMPACT_ATOMS: atom_id res chain seq x y z
N MET A 1 -12.37 -12.62 26.14
CA MET A 1 -12.49 -12.37 24.68
C MET A 1 -11.52 -11.26 24.22
N ALA A 2 -10.23 -11.29 24.63
CA ALA A 2 -9.26 -10.20 24.37
C ALA A 2 -8.25 -10.52 23.25
N MET A 3 -7.95 -11.80 23.00
CA MET A 3 -6.98 -12.24 21.98
C MET A 3 -7.22 -11.71 20.56
N PRO A 4 -8.45 -11.70 19.99
CA PRO A 4 -8.64 -11.21 18.62
C PRO A 4 -8.50 -9.69 18.51
N LEU A 5 -8.72 -8.94 19.59
CA LEU A 5 -8.58 -7.48 19.62
C LEU A 5 -7.10 -7.07 19.59
N ILE A 6 -6.29 -7.72 20.42
CA ILE A 6 -4.84 -7.47 20.52
C ILE A 6 -4.17 -7.88 19.21
N THR A 7 -4.55 -9.01 18.63
CA THR A 7 -4.02 -9.48 17.33
C THR A 7 -4.29 -8.46 16.22
N ASN A 8 -5.51 -7.92 16.15
CA ASN A 8 -5.87 -6.89 15.17
C ASN A 8 -5.09 -5.58 15.37
N LEU A 9 -4.82 -5.19 16.63
CA LEU A 9 -4.00 -4.01 16.93
C LEU A 9 -2.55 -4.20 16.46
N VAL A 10 -1.95 -5.36 16.73
CA VAL A 10 -0.58 -5.69 16.30
C VAL A 10 -0.47 -5.67 14.78
N LEU A 11 -1.42 -6.29 14.06
CA LEU A 11 -1.48 -6.25 12.60
C LEU A 11 -1.54 -4.81 12.06
N ARG A 12 -2.27 -3.90 12.72
CA ARG A 12 -2.36 -2.50 12.30
C ARG A 12 -1.06 -1.73 12.51
N ILE A 13 -0.37 -1.97 13.63
CA ILE A 13 0.93 -1.36 13.91
C ILE A 13 1.97 -1.85 12.88
N VAL A 14 2.01 -3.16 12.62
CA VAL A 14 2.89 -3.75 11.62
C VAL A 14 2.58 -3.19 10.23
N ALA A 15 1.31 -3.11 9.85
CA ALA A 15 0.89 -2.51 8.58
C ALA A 15 1.36 -1.06 8.47
N LEU A 16 1.23 -0.25 9.52
CA LEU A 16 1.68 1.15 9.55
C LEU A 16 3.20 1.29 9.33
N ILE A 17 4.00 0.44 9.97
CA ILE A 17 5.46 0.43 9.80
C ILE A 17 5.83 0.07 8.35
N LEU A 18 5.15 -0.94 7.78
CA LEU A 18 5.39 -1.35 6.39
C LEU A 18 4.96 -0.29 5.37
N LEU A 19 3.78 0.31 5.57
CA LEU A 19 3.23 1.38 4.73
C LEU A 19 4.08 2.65 4.78
N SER A 20 4.56 3.04 5.96
CA SER A 20 5.45 4.19 6.10
C SER A 20 6.80 3.95 5.44
N GLY A 21 7.41 2.77 5.66
CA GLY A 21 8.64 2.37 4.97
C GLY A 21 8.48 2.37 3.44
N ALA A 22 7.39 1.79 2.94
CA ALA A 22 7.07 1.80 1.51
C ALA A 22 6.92 3.23 0.96
N ALA A 23 6.13 4.07 1.63
CA ALA A 23 5.91 5.46 1.22
C ALA A 23 7.21 6.26 1.18
N VAL A 24 8.08 6.13 2.20
CA VAL A 24 9.39 6.81 2.24
C VAL A 24 10.26 6.39 1.07
N ILE A 25 10.34 5.09 0.77
CA ILE A 25 11.14 4.57 -0.36
C ILE A 25 10.61 5.12 -1.68
N ILE A 26 9.29 5.02 -1.92
CA ILE A 26 8.66 5.46 -3.18
C ILE A 26 8.82 6.98 -3.37
N VAL A 27 8.58 7.78 -2.33
CA VAL A 27 8.72 9.26 -2.39
C VAL A 27 10.18 9.67 -2.61
N THR A 28 11.11 9.08 -1.87
CA THR A 28 12.55 9.38 -2.00
C THR A 28 13.06 9.01 -3.38
N ASN A 29 12.59 7.90 -3.94
CA ASN A 29 12.94 7.48 -5.29
C ASN A 29 12.38 8.45 -6.35
N SER A 30 11.13 8.91 -6.16
CA SER A 30 10.51 9.93 -7.02
C SER A 30 11.31 11.23 -7.07
N ALA A 31 11.80 11.71 -5.92
CA ALA A 31 12.59 12.94 -5.85
C ALA A 31 13.93 12.80 -6.60
N LYS A 32 14.57 11.62 -6.52
CA LYS A 32 15.83 11.34 -7.24
C LYS A 32 15.66 11.20 -8.75
N ALA A 33 14.49 10.77 -9.20
CA ALA A 33 14.12 10.78 -10.62
C ALA A 33 13.85 12.21 -11.09
N SER A 34 13.03 12.99 -10.36
CA SER A 34 12.66 14.35 -10.76
C SER A 34 13.83 15.35 -10.81
N VAL A 35 14.90 15.13 -10.04
CA VAL A 35 16.10 16.00 -10.06
C VAL A 35 17.02 15.68 -11.26
N ASP A 36 16.95 14.50 -11.86
CA ASP A 36 17.71 14.17 -13.09
C ASP A 36 16.86 14.26 -14.37
N ASP A 37 15.54 14.08 -14.28
CA ASP A 37 14.63 13.96 -15.44
C ASP A 37 14.25 15.31 -16.08
N ALA A 38 14.82 16.44 -15.65
CA ALA A 38 14.70 17.68 -16.41
C ALA A 38 15.39 17.59 -17.79
N ILE A 39 16.19 16.53 -18.02
CA ILE A 39 16.91 16.30 -19.27
C ILE A 39 16.47 14.95 -19.86
N LYS A 40 15.61 15.02 -20.89
CA LYS A 40 15.41 13.98 -21.93
C LYS A 40 14.60 12.73 -21.55
N PHE A 41 13.29 12.83 -21.35
CA PHE A 41 12.36 11.86 -21.97
C PHE A 41 10.95 12.45 -22.06
N ASN A 42 10.76 13.34 -23.05
CA ASN A 42 9.45 13.81 -23.53
C ASN A 42 8.72 12.71 -24.34
N GLY A 43 8.72 11.48 -23.82
CA GLY A 43 8.22 10.31 -24.50
C GLY A 43 7.38 9.48 -23.56
N SER A 44 6.06 9.57 -23.76
CA SER A 44 5.02 8.71 -23.17
C SER A 44 4.31 9.27 -21.94
N VAL A 45 3.28 10.07 -22.24
CA VAL A 45 2.27 10.67 -21.35
C VAL A 45 1.49 9.63 -20.51
N LYS A 46 1.67 8.33 -20.77
CA LYS A 46 0.96 7.23 -20.07
C LYS A 46 1.75 6.66 -18.87
N THR A 47 3.07 6.59 -18.96
CA THR A 47 3.95 5.96 -17.95
C THR A 47 4.11 6.84 -16.71
N ILE A 48 4.10 8.17 -16.87
CA ILE A 48 4.09 9.14 -15.77
C ILE A 48 2.83 8.99 -14.90
N ASN A 49 1.71 8.56 -15.50
CA ASN A 49 0.44 8.46 -14.77
C ASN A 49 0.37 7.21 -13.89
N ALA A 50 0.96 6.09 -14.32
CA ALA A 50 1.00 4.85 -13.53
C ALA A 50 1.84 5.01 -12.25
N TYR A 51 3.00 5.67 -12.36
CA TYR A 51 3.84 5.95 -11.19
C TYR A 51 3.17 6.95 -10.24
N LYS A 52 2.56 8.04 -10.76
CA LYS A 52 1.78 9.00 -9.96
C LYS A 52 0.59 8.34 -9.26
N TYR A 53 -0.11 7.45 -9.95
CA TYR A 53 -1.19 6.66 -9.36
C TYR A 53 -0.66 5.79 -8.22
N GLY A 54 0.40 5.01 -8.44
CA GLY A 54 1.05 4.20 -7.41
C GLY A 54 1.47 5.01 -6.19
N LEU A 55 2.10 6.16 -6.41
CA LEU A 55 2.50 7.09 -5.35
C LEU A 55 1.27 7.64 -4.59
N GLY A 56 0.21 8.01 -5.31
CA GLY A 56 -1.06 8.44 -4.73
C GLY A 56 -1.73 7.36 -3.87
N THR A 57 -1.78 6.12 -4.34
CA THR A 57 -2.31 4.99 -3.56
C THR A 57 -1.51 4.73 -2.29
N SER A 58 -0.17 4.89 -2.33
CA SER A 58 0.69 4.76 -1.16
C SER A 58 0.39 5.83 -0.11
N VAL A 59 0.21 7.08 -0.54
CA VAL A 59 -0.13 8.20 0.36
C VAL A 59 -1.52 8.01 0.96
N PHE A 60 -2.49 7.60 0.15
CA PHE A 60 -3.86 7.34 0.62
C PHE A 60 -3.90 6.20 1.65
N GLY A 61 -3.16 5.12 1.40
CA GLY A 61 -2.98 4.02 2.34
C GLY A 61 -2.37 4.47 3.67
N LEU A 62 -1.37 5.35 3.63
CA LEU A 62 -0.73 5.90 4.83
C LEU A 62 -1.70 6.77 5.64
N ILE A 63 -2.43 7.68 4.97
CA ILE A 63 -3.45 8.52 5.61
C ILE A 63 -4.51 7.63 6.28
N TYR A 64 -5.00 6.61 5.59
CA TYR A 64 -5.99 5.68 6.14
C TYR A 64 -5.46 4.97 7.39
N ALA A 65 -4.22 4.50 7.35
CA ALA A 65 -3.60 3.80 8.46
C ALA A 65 -3.38 4.72 9.68
N LEU A 66 -3.00 5.99 9.45
CA LEU A 66 -2.89 7.02 10.49
C LEU A 66 -4.24 7.37 11.13
N VAL A 67 -5.30 7.50 10.32
CA VAL A 67 -6.65 7.75 10.82
C VAL A 67 -7.15 6.58 11.65
N GLN A 68 -6.86 5.33 11.26
CA GLN A 68 -7.33 4.14 12.00
C GLN A 68 -6.63 3.89 13.34
N LEU A 69 -5.37 4.30 13.49
CA LEU A 69 -4.57 4.04 14.71
C LEU A 69 -5.20 4.59 16.00
N PRO A 70 -5.59 5.88 16.11
CA PRO A 70 -6.19 6.42 17.33
C PRO A 70 -7.52 5.76 17.67
N PHE A 71 -8.34 5.40 16.66
CA PHE A 71 -9.58 4.66 16.90
C PHE A 71 -9.33 3.25 17.43
N ALA A 72 -8.30 2.56 16.94
CA ALA A 72 -7.93 1.23 17.41
C ALA A 72 -7.43 1.28 18.87
N ILE A 73 -6.61 2.29 19.21
CA ILE A 73 -6.10 2.51 20.57
C ILE A 73 -7.26 2.84 21.53
N TYR A 74 -8.14 3.76 21.13
CA TYR A 74 -9.31 4.15 21.94
C TYR A 74 -10.18 2.93 22.27
N HIS A 75 -10.45 2.07 21.28
CA HIS A 75 -11.27 0.87 21.48
C HIS A 75 -10.63 -0.17 22.43
N VAL A 76 -9.30 -0.24 22.49
CA VAL A 76 -8.57 -1.12 23.41
C VAL A 76 -8.58 -0.58 24.85
N ILE A 77 -8.46 0.74 25.02
CA ILE A 77 -8.40 1.39 26.33
C ILE A 77 -9.78 1.40 27.01
N THR A 78 -10.83 1.80 26.28
CA THR A 78 -12.14 2.02 26.89
C THR A 78 -12.80 0.72 27.34
N ARG A 79 -12.40 -0.45 26.80
CA ARG A 79 -12.97 -1.80 27.06
C ARG A 79 -14.49 -1.94 26.88
N GLU A 80 -15.22 -0.84 26.76
CA GLU A 80 -16.60 -0.76 26.35
C GLU A 80 -16.68 -0.68 24.83
N PRO A 81 -17.60 -1.42 24.20
CA PRO A 81 -17.87 -1.27 22.78
C PRO A 81 -18.49 0.11 22.56
N LEU A 82 -17.68 1.10 22.21
CA LEU A 82 -18.05 2.46 21.78
C LEU A 82 -19.56 2.61 21.52
N VAL A 83 -20.25 3.20 22.51
CA VAL A 83 -21.71 3.38 22.61
C VAL A 83 -22.22 4.48 21.67
N LEU A 84 -21.68 4.54 20.44
CA LEU A 84 -22.18 5.42 19.39
C LEU A 84 -22.20 4.67 18.06
N GLY A 85 -23.31 4.02 17.74
CA GLY A 85 -23.55 3.42 16.41
C GLY A 85 -22.70 2.18 16.07
N ASN A 86 -22.57 1.25 17.03
CA ASN A 86 -21.70 0.07 17.07
C ASN A 86 -21.73 -0.89 15.83
N GLU A 87 -22.74 -0.81 14.96
CA GLU A 87 -22.78 -1.55 13.68
C GLU A 87 -22.08 -0.79 12.54
N LEU A 88 -22.30 0.54 12.46
CA LEU A 88 -21.85 1.36 11.34
C LEU A 88 -20.33 1.51 11.33
N PHE A 89 -19.72 1.72 12.51
CA PHE A 89 -18.27 1.86 12.64
C PHE A 89 -17.53 0.56 12.34
N LEU A 90 -18.04 -0.59 12.83
CA LEU A 90 -17.45 -1.89 12.53
C LEU A 90 -17.58 -2.23 11.03
N THR A 91 -18.71 -1.87 10.42
CA THR A 91 -18.97 -2.07 8.99
C THR A 91 -18.10 -1.16 8.12
N PHE A 92 -17.96 0.12 8.49
CA PHE A 92 -17.08 1.07 7.81
C PHE A 92 -15.62 0.62 7.89
N ARG A 93 -15.17 0.11 9.05
CA ARG A 93 -13.81 -0.42 9.21
C ARG A 93 -13.58 -1.66 8.36
N PHE A 94 -14.54 -2.58 8.34
CA PHE A 94 -14.45 -3.80 7.53
C PHE A 94 -14.41 -3.49 6.03
N TYR A 95 -15.32 -2.65 5.56
CA TYR A 95 -15.42 -2.28 4.15
C TYR A 95 -14.25 -1.39 3.72
N GLY A 96 -13.85 -0.44 4.58
CA GLY A 96 -12.69 0.41 4.37
C GLY A 96 -11.40 -0.38 4.25
N ASP A 97 -11.16 -1.36 5.13
CA ASP A 97 -9.98 -2.22 5.05
C ASP A 97 -9.96 -2.98 3.70
N LYS A 98 -11.11 -3.42 3.18
CA LYS A 98 -11.19 -4.08 1.85
C LYS A 98 -10.85 -3.13 0.71
N VAL A 99 -11.53 -1.98 0.65
CA VAL A 99 -11.33 -1.01 -0.44
C VAL A 99 -9.88 -0.53 -0.47
N VAL A 100 -9.33 -0.19 0.70
CA VAL A 100 -7.94 0.26 0.83
C VAL A 100 -6.97 -0.86 0.49
N SER A 101 -7.27 -2.12 0.87
CA SER A 101 -6.44 -3.25 0.49
C SER A 101 -6.37 -3.42 -1.04
N TYR A 102 -7.50 -3.38 -1.75
CA TYR A 102 -7.49 -3.49 -3.21
C TYR A 102 -6.77 -2.29 -3.86
N LEU A 103 -6.95 -1.09 -3.31
CA LEU A 103 -6.25 0.11 -3.76
C LEU A 103 -4.72 0.01 -3.58
N LEU A 104 -4.26 -0.54 -2.46
CA LEU A 104 -2.83 -0.82 -2.24
C LEU A 104 -2.31 -1.87 -3.21
N ALA A 105 -3.08 -2.94 -3.47
CA ALA A 105 -2.67 -4.00 -4.37
C ALA A 105 -2.50 -3.50 -5.81
N THR A 106 -3.45 -2.71 -6.32
CA THR A 106 -3.34 -2.10 -7.65
C THR A 106 -2.22 -1.06 -7.71
N GLY A 107 -2.03 -0.30 -6.62
CA GLY A 107 -0.92 0.62 -6.45
C GLY A 107 0.46 -0.05 -6.53
N ALA A 108 0.66 -1.12 -5.76
CA ALA A 108 1.87 -1.91 -5.77
C ALA A 108 2.15 -2.50 -7.16
N ALA A 109 1.12 -3.05 -7.81
CA ALA A 109 1.23 -3.59 -9.16
C ALA A 109 1.62 -2.50 -10.19
N ALA A 110 1.06 -1.28 -10.07
CA ALA A 110 1.41 -0.16 -10.94
C ALA A 110 2.87 0.28 -10.77
N ILE A 111 3.36 0.39 -9.53
CA ILE A 111 4.75 0.76 -9.24
C ILE A 111 5.71 -0.33 -9.75
N TYR A 112 5.38 -1.60 -9.50
CA TYR A 112 6.20 -2.72 -9.94
C TYR A 112 6.23 -2.84 -11.47
N GLY A 113 5.08 -2.71 -12.13
CA GLY A 113 4.99 -2.69 -13.59
C GLY A 113 5.82 -1.55 -14.19
N PHE A 114 5.72 -0.35 -13.62
CA PHE A 114 6.55 0.79 -14.02
C PHE A 114 8.05 0.49 -13.88
N ALA A 115 8.48 -0.08 -12.76
CA ALA A 115 9.90 -0.42 -12.53
C ALA A 115 10.44 -1.42 -13.57
N VAL A 116 9.66 -2.46 -13.90
CA VAL A 116 10.05 -3.46 -14.90
C VAL A 116 10.07 -2.87 -16.31
N ASP A 117 9.05 -2.09 -16.68
CA ASP A 117 8.96 -1.48 -18.00
C ASP A 117 10.08 -0.44 -18.22
N SER A 118 10.37 0.39 -17.22
CA SER A 118 11.49 1.35 -17.26
C SER A 118 12.83 0.64 -17.44
N LYS A 119 13.08 -0.46 -16.71
CA LYS A 119 14.31 -1.23 -16.86
C LYS A 119 14.46 -1.82 -18.26
N ARG A 120 13.40 -2.43 -18.80
CA ARG A 120 13.39 -3.01 -20.15
C ARG A 120 13.66 -1.96 -21.23
N LEU A 121 12.99 -0.81 -21.15
CA LEU A 121 13.18 0.29 -22.11
C LEU A 121 14.63 0.80 -22.14
N ILE A 122 15.26 0.94 -20.96
CA ILE A 122 16.65 1.41 -20.86
C ILE A 122 17.65 0.34 -21.32
N ASP A 123 17.43 -0.93 -20.98
CA ASP A 123 18.29 -2.03 -21.45
C ASP A 123 18.21 -2.19 -22.99
N ASP A 124 17.02 -2.08 -23.59
CA ASP A 124 16.85 -2.08 -25.05
C ASP A 124 17.55 -0.88 -25.71
N LEU A 125 17.43 0.31 -25.12
CA LEU A 125 18.08 1.51 -25.64
C LEU A 125 19.62 1.40 -25.57
N ASP A 126 20.16 0.89 -24.46
CA ASP A 126 21.60 0.63 -24.28
C ASP A 126 22.11 -0.37 -25.34
N ASN A 127 21.36 -1.44 -25.59
CA ASN A 127 21.69 -2.43 -26.62
C ASN A 127 21.70 -1.83 -28.04
N LEU A 128 20.76 -0.94 -28.36
CA LEU A 128 20.72 -0.25 -29.65
C LEU A 128 21.88 0.74 -29.82
N VAL A 129 22.20 1.48 -28.76
CA VAL A 129 23.29 2.48 -28.77
C VAL A 129 24.65 1.77 -28.91
N LYS A 130 24.84 0.64 -28.22
CA LYS A 130 26.02 -0.24 -28.37
C LYS A 130 26.16 -0.79 -29.79
N LYS A 131 25.07 -1.21 -30.43
CA LYS A 131 25.08 -1.62 -31.84
C LYS A 131 25.47 -0.48 -32.78
N GLY A 132 25.17 0.76 -32.40
CA GLY A 132 25.57 1.98 -33.11
C GLY A 132 26.97 2.50 -32.79
N GLY A 133 27.78 1.76 -32.02
CA GLY A 133 29.18 2.10 -31.73
C GLY A 133 29.40 3.21 -30.70
N ARG A 134 28.39 3.54 -29.88
CA ARG A 134 28.49 4.50 -28.78
C ARG A 134 28.24 3.80 -27.43
N ASP A 135 28.93 4.21 -26.37
CA ASP A 135 28.90 3.59 -25.03
C ASP A 135 28.48 4.56 -23.91
N ASP A 136 28.01 5.75 -24.29
CA ASP A 136 27.69 6.89 -23.42
C ASP A 136 26.48 6.67 -22.48
N LEU A 137 25.70 5.60 -22.67
CA LEU A 137 24.46 5.35 -21.91
C LEU A 137 24.66 4.60 -20.59
N SER A 138 25.88 4.16 -20.30
CA SER A 138 26.22 3.36 -19.12
C SER A 138 25.86 4.04 -17.79
N HIS A 139 26.04 5.36 -17.68
CA HIS A 139 25.69 6.13 -16.49
C HIS A 139 24.17 6.14 -16.23
N LEU A 140 23.37 6.37 -17.28
CA LEU A 140 21.91 6.37 -17.20
C LEU A 140 21.37 4.98 -16.83
N ARG A 141 21.94 3.93 -17.42
CA ARG A 141 21.57 2.54 -17.10
C ARG A 141 21.75 2.23 -15.61
N SER A 142 22.88 2.60 -15.03
CA SER A 142 23.13 2.34 -13.59
C SER A 142 22.14 3.09 -12.69
N LYS A 143 21.74 4.32 -13.07
CA LYS A 143 20.81 5.12 -12.30
C LYS A 143 19.40 4.55 -12.33
N TYR A 144 18.91 4.17 -13.51
CA TYR A 144 17.59 3.58 -13.69
C TYR A 144 17.48 2.17 -13.10
N ASP A 145 18.56 1.38 -13.13
CA ASP A 145 18.59 0.07 -12.48
C ASP A 145 18.42 0.23 -10.96
N ARG A 146 19.16 1.15 -10.35
CA ARG A 146 19.01 1.47 -8.92
C ARG A 146 17.61 1.99 -8.59
N PHE A 147 17.06 2.86 -9.42
CA PHE A 147 15.69 3.37 -9.26
C PHE A 147 14.67 2.21 -9.32
N SER A 148 14.81 1.29 -10.26
CA SER A 148 13.89 0.16 -10.45
C SER A 148 13.98 -0.84 -9.29
N ILE A 149 15.17 -1.08 -8.75
CA ILE A 149 15.37 -1.89 -7.53
C ILE A 149 14.67 -1.22 -6.35
N MET A 150 14.84 0.08 -6.15
CA MET A 150 14.18 0.78 -5.04
C MET A 150 12.65 0.82 -5.20
N ALA A 151 12.15 1.02 -6.41
CA ALA A 151 10.72 1.00 -6.71
C ALA A 151 10.10 -0.39 -6.46
N SER A 152 10.77 -1.47 -6.87
CA SER A 152 10.32 -2.84 -6.61
C SER A 152 10.37 -3.21 -5.12
N LEU A 153 11.37 -2.75 -4.37
CA LEU A 153 11.42 -2.89 -2.91
C LEU A 153 10.24 -2.16 -2.24
N GLY A 154 9.98 -0.91 -2.64
CA GLY A 154 8.82 -0.14 -2.16
C GLY A 154 7.50 -0.83 -2.46
N ALA A 155 7.31 -1.32 -3.69
CA ALA A 155 6.12 -2.06 -4.09
C ALA A 155 5.91 -3.34 -3.27
N SER A 156 6.99 -4.06 -2.95
CA SER A 156 6.95 -5.28 -2.15
C SER A 156 6.52 -5.02 -0.71
N LEU A 157 7.05 -3.96 -0.08
CA LEU A 157 6.62 -3.53 1.25
C LEU A 157 5.15 -3.08 1.28
N LEU A 158 4.72 -2.40 0.22
CA LEU A 158 3.34 -1.96 0.04
C LEU A 158 2.39 -3.16 -0.10
N LEU A 159 2.81 -4.20 -0.82
CA LEU A 159 2.09 -5.47 -0.96
C LEU A 159 2.02 -6.24 0.37
N LEU A 160 3.08 -6.22 1.17
CA LEU A 160 3.07 -6.82 2.51
C LEU A 160 2.12 -6.06 3.46
N GLY A 161 2.10 -4.74 3.38
CA GLY A 161 1.11 -3.89 4.07
C GLY A 161 -0.33 -4.21 3.65
N PHE A 162 -0.55 -4.48 2.35
CA PHE A 162 -1.83 -4.96 1.82
C PHE A 162 -2.26 -6.27 2.50
N ILE A 163 -1.40 -7.29 2.53
CA ILE A 163 -1.71 -8.59 3.13
C ILE A 163 -2.09 -8.41 4.61
N CYS A 164 -1.34 -7.59 5.32
CA CYS A 164 -1.60 -7.28 6.74
C CYS A 164 -2.99 -6.64 6.94
N THR A 165 -3.35 -5.69 6.06
CA THR A 165 -4.66 -5.01 6.07
C THR A 165 -5.80 -5.96 5.70
N ALA A 166 -5.59 -6.84 4.72
CA ALA A 166 -6.55 -7.84 4.29
C ALA A 166 -6.84 -8.87 5.41
N VAL A 167 -5.80 -9.36 6.10
CA VAL A 167 -5.95 -10.26 7.25
C VAL A 167 -6.70 -9.57 8.40
N SER A 168 -6.39 -8.30 8.69
CA SER A 168 -7.14 -7.47 9.65
C SER A 168 -8.63 -7.38 9.29
N SER A 169 -8.95 -7.21 7.99
CA SER A 169 -10.34 -7.19 7.52
C SER A 169 -11.05 -8.50 7.82
N VAL A 170 -10.45 -9.66 7.48
CA VAL A 170 -11.04 -10.98 7.72
C VAL A 170 -11.31 -11.22 9.21
N LEU A 171 -10.35 -10.88 10.08
CA LEU A 171 -10.53 -10.98 11.53
C LEU A 171 -11.66 -10.06 12.03
N SER A 172 -11.78 -8.86 11.46
CA SER A 172 -12.87 -7.94 11.80
C SER A 172 -14.24 -8.48 11.35
N SER A 173 -14.35 -9.17 10.19
CA SER A 173 -15.61 -9.84 9.83
C SER A 173 -15.99 -10.98 10.76
N LEU A 174 -15.04 -11.80 11.20
CA LEU A 174 -15.33 -12.93 12.08
C LEU A 174 -15.91 -12.45 13.41
N ASN A 175 -15.36 -11.35 13.95
CA ASN A 175 -15.90 -10.72 15.15
C ASN A 175 -17.31 -10.15 14.92
N LEU A 176 -17.58 -9.59 13.74
CA LEU A 176 -18.89 -9.04 13.36
C LEU A 176 -19.94 -10.15 13.18
N ALA A 177 -19.58 -11.25 12.50
CA ALA A 177 -20.42 -12.42 12.31
C ALA A 177 -20.78 -13.09 13.65
N LYS A 178 -19.79 -13.24 14.55
CA LYS A 178 -20.02 -13.80 15.90
C LYS A 178 -20.94 -12.94 16.74
N LYS A 179 -20.82 -11.61 16.65
CA LYS A 179 -21.74 -10.68 17.34
C LYS A 179 -23.17 -10.86 16.83
N ARG A 180 -23.35 -10.99 15.51
CA ARG A 180 -24.67 -11.08 14.86
C ARG A 180 -25.37 -12.43 15.11
N SER A 181 -24.65 -13.54 15.26
CA SER A 181 -25.27 -14.83 15.62
C SER A 181 -25.72 -14.86 17.08
N GLY A 182 -24.97 -14.24 18.00
CA GLY A 182 -25.36 -14.14 19.41
C GLY A 182 -26.61 -13.30 19.63
N THR A 183 -26.83 -12.25 18.84
CA THR A 183 -28.09 -11.48 18.89
C THR A 183 -29.29 -12.22 18.30
N ALA A 184 -29.07 -13.14 17.35
CA ALA A 184 -30.14 -13.95 16.78
C ALA A 184 -30.67 -15.02 17.75
N GLU A 185 -29.82 -15.62 18.58
CA GLU A 185 -30.27 -16.55 19.64
C GLU A 185 -31.07 -15.86 20.75
N VAL A 186 -30.73 -14.61 21.08
CA VAL A 186 -31.46 -13.82 22.10
C VAL A 186 -32.86 -13.40 21.60
N GLN A 187 -33.02 -13.20 20.29
CA GLN A 187 -34.33 -12.87 19.67
C GLN A 187 -35.25 -14.08 19.50
N LEU A 188 -34.71 -15.30 19.48
CA LEU A 188 -35.50 -16.56 19.39
C LEU A 188 -35.90 -17.13 20.77
N SER A 189 -35.44 -16.52 21.87
CA SER A 189 -35.80 -16.91 23.25
C SER A 189 -36.87 -16.03 23.90
N TYR A 190 -37.53 -15.17 23.11
CA TYR A 190 -38.72 -14.40 23.48
C TYR A 190 -39.89 -14.81 22.60
#